data_AF-A0AAU1FVJ3-F1
#
_entry.id   AF-A0AAU1FVJ3-F1
#
_cell.length_a   1.000
_cell.length_b   1.000
_cell.length_c   1.000
_cell.angle_alpha   90.00
_cell.angle_beta   90.00
_cell.angle_gamma   90.00
#
_symmetry.space_group_name_H-M   'P 1'
#
loop_
_entity.id
_entity.type
_entity.pdbx_description
1 polymer ?
#
loop_
_entity_poly.entity_id
_entity_poly.type
_entity_poly.pdbx_seq_one_letter_code
_entity_poly.pdbx_strand_id
1 'polypeptide(L)' 'MGSGLSIGDTNGDGYPDVVTGLPGEDFDGLTDADTVLVLRGSANGLTTTGIKSFSQNTRALRRARHVALP' A
#
# COMPACT_ATOMS: atom_id res chain seq x y z
N MET A 1 13.91 2.06 3.08
CA MET A 1 12.97 1.27 2.26
C MET A 1 12.88 -0.15 2.82
N GLY A 2 11.65 -0.67 3.02
CA GLY A 2 11.38 -2.08 3.33
C GLY A 2 11.25 -2.46 4.80
N SER A 3 10.14 -2.11 5.47
CA SER A 3 9.75 -2.75 6.75
C SER A 3 8.87 -4.00 6.57
N GLY A 4 8.44 -4.29 5.33
CA GLY A 4 7.68 -5.49 5.00
C GLY A 4 7.41 -5.62 3.49
N LEU A 5 7.46 -6.85 3.00
CA LEU A 5 7.09 -7.25 1.63
C LEU A 5 6.08 -8.38 1.73
N SER A 6 4.99 -8.29 0.95
CA SER A 6 4.00 -9.35 0.82
C SER A 6 3.62 -9.54 -0.64
N ILE A 7 3.35 -10.79 -1.01
CA ILE A 7 2.98 -11.18 -2.38
C ILE A 7 1.67 -11.96 -2.30
N GLY A 8 0.72 -11.64 -3.19
CA GLY A 8 -0.55 -12.36 -3.29
C GLY A 8 -1.43 -11.77 -4.39
N ASP A 9 -2.37 -12.56 -4.89
CA ASP A 9 -3.38 -12.07 -5.85
C ASP A 9 -4.49 -11.35 -5.07
N THR A 10 -4.52 -10.01 -5.11
CA THR A 10 -5.45 -9.19 -4.32
C THR A 10 -6.74 -8.85 -5.06
N ASN A 11 -6.80 -9.09 -6.37
CA ASN A 11 -7.95 -8.77 -7.21
C ASN A 11 -8.59 -10.00 -7.89
N GLY A 12 -8.02 -11.18 -7.71
CA GLY A 12 -8.53 -12.46 -8.21
C GLY A 12 -8.29 -12.68 -9.70
N ASP A 13 -7.30 -12.02 -10.31
CA ASP A 13 -7.05 -12.11 -11.75
C ASP A 13 -6.08 -13.24 -12.15
N GLY A 14 -5.56 -13.97 -11.17
CA GLY A 14 -4.63 -15.08 -11.36
C GLY A 14 -3.16 -14.67 -11.44
N TYR A 15 -2.83 -13.38 -11.31
CA TYR A 15 -1.46 -12.89 -11.26
C TYR A 15 -1.09 -12.37 -9.86
N PRO A 16 0.10 -12.71 -9.33
CA PRO A 16 0.52 -12.19 -8.03
C PRO A 16 0.77 -10.67 -8.05
N ASP A 17 0.18 -9.97 -7.09
CA ASP A 17 0.46 -8.57 -6.79
C ASP A 17 1.59 -8.45 -5.77
N VAL A 18 2.27 -7.29 -5.77
CA VAL A 18 3.33 -6.95 -4.82
C VAL A 18 2.89 -5.82 -3.92
N VAL A 19 2.99 -6.03 -2.61
CA VAL A 19 2.75 -5.02 -1.58
C VAL A 19 4.06 -4.69 -0.87
N THR A 20 4.41 -3.41 -0.82
CA THR A 20 5.63 -2.93 -0.16
C THR A 20 5.37 -1.75 0.76
N GLY A 21 6.01 -1.79 1.94
CA GLY A 21 6.06 -0.67 2.87
C GLY A 21 7.17 0.32 2.52
N LEU A 22 6.84 1.60 2.54
CA LEU A 22 7.70 2.75 2.26
C LEU A 22 7.71 3.68 3.50
N PRO A 23 8.43 3.30 4.58
CA PRO A 23 8.52 4.12 5.78
C PRO A 23 9.26 5.42 5.49
N GLY A 24 8.79 6.53 6.05
CA GLY A 24 9.39 7.86 5.88
C GLY A 24 9.29 8.43 4.45
N GLU A 25 8.47 7.86 3.57
CA GLU A 25 8.22 8.48 2.27
C GLU A 25 7.20 9.62 2.36
N ASP A 26 7.50 10.71 1.68
CA ASP A 26 6.57 11.82 1.47
C ASP A 26 5.48 11.39 0.48
N PHE A 27 4.20 11.59 0.85
CA PHE A 27 3.06 11.17 0.04
C PHE A 27 1.88 12.13 0.19
N ASP A 28 1.26 12.53 -0.93
CA ASP A 28 0.08 13.42 -0.97
C ASP A 28 0.29 14.74 -0.19
N GLY A 29 1.49 15.31 -0.27
CA GLY A 29 1.87 16.54 0.43
C GLY A 29 2.18 16.38 1.93
N LEU A 30 2.19 15.14 2.44
CA LEU A 30 2.58 14.83 3.81
C LEU A 30 4.05 14.38 3.85
N THR A 31 4.83 14.96 4.77
CA THR A 31 6.19 14.51 5.07
C THR A 31 6.16 13.24 5.93
N ASP A 32 7.06 12.29 5.67
CA ASP A 32 7.18 11.04 6.44
C ASP A 32 5.83 10.32 6.60
N ALA A 33 5.11 10.17 5.49
CA ALA A 33 3.71 9.75 5.50
C ALA A 33 3.50 8.26 5.85
N ASP A 34 4.57 7.46 5.83
CA ASP A 34 4.58 6.02 6.04
C ASP A 34 3.54 5.31 5.17
N THR A 35 3.95 5.01 3.94
CA THR A 35 3.06 4.57 2.85
C THR A 35 3.18 3.08 2.58
N VAL A 36 2.09 2.44 2.19
CA VAL A 36 2.05 1.09 1.61
C VAL A 36 1.65 1.23 0.15
N LEU A 37 2.44 0.64 -0.75
CA LEU A 37 2.21 0.61 -2.20
C LEU A 37 1.80 -0.80 -2.63
N VAL A 38 0.76 -0.88 -3.46
CA VAL A 38 0.30 -2.12 -4.12
C VAL A 38 0.50 -2.00 -5.63
N LEU A 39 1.35 -2.87 -6.18
CA LEU A 39 1.63 -3.01 -7.61
C LEU A 39 0.94 -4.28 -8.11
N ARG A 40 0.16 -4.17 -9.19
CA ARG A 40 -0.58 -5.33 -9.70
C ARG A 40 0.27 -6.23 -10.58
N GLY A 41 0.03 -7.54 -10.46
CA GLY A 41 0.49 -8.53 -11.41
C GLY A 41 -0.25 -8.45 -12.74
N SER A 42 0.35 -8.97 -13.80
CA SER A 42 -0.31 -9.18 -15.08
C SER A 42 0.45 -10.22 -15.91
N ALA A 43 -0.14 -10.63 -17.03
CA ALA A 43 0.53 -11.49 -18.01
C ALA A 43 1.88 -10.94 -18.50
N ASN A 44 2.08 -9.62 -18.44
CA ASN A 44 3.29 -8.94 -18.88
C ASN A 44 4.22 -8.56 -17.71
N GLY A 45 3.96 -9.06 -16.49
CA GLY A 45 4.66 -8.66 -15.27
C GLY A 45 3.95 -7.56 -14.49
N LEU A 46 4.68 -6.87 -13.61
CA LEU A 46 4.11 -5.80 -12.77
C LEU A 46 3.62 -4.63 -13.61
N THR A 47 2.45 -4.10 -13.27
CA THR A 47 1.85 -2.92 -13.92
C THR A 47 1.61 -1.78 -12.94
N THR A 48 1.70 -0.56 -13.45
CA THR A 48 1.35 0.66 -12.72
C THR A 48 -0.12 1.04 -12.87
N THR A 49 -0.86 0.35 -13.75
CA THR A 49 -2.28 0.60 -13.98
C THR A 49 -3.11 0.22 -12.76
N GLY A 50 -3.75 1.22 -12.15
CA GLY A 50 -4.60 1.02 -10.97
C GLY A 50 -3.84 0.76 -9.67
N ILE A 51 -2.58 1.22 -9.57
CA ILE A 51 -1.83 1.27 -8.31
C ILE A 51 -2.69 1.85 -7.20
N LYS A 52 -2.55 1.27 -6.02
CA LYS A 52 -3.12 1.81 -4.79
C LYS A 52 -2.00 2.13 -3.81
N SER A 53 -2.08 3.32 -3.23
CA SER A 53 -1.18 3.76 -2.17
C SER A 53 -1.99 4.14 -0.95
N PHE A 54 -1.55 3.68 0.21
CA PHE A 54 -2.20 3.92 1.48
C PHE A 54 -1.15 4.44 2.47
N SER A 55 -1.24 5.70 2.88
CA SER A 55 -0.42 6.19 3.99
C SER A 55 -1.17 6.01 5.29
N GLN A 56 -0.49 5.60 6.37
CA GLN A 56 -1.14 5.58 7.67
C GLN A 56 -1.71 6.95 8.01
N ASN A 57 -1.08 8.06 7.64
CA ASN A 57 -1.59 9.43 7.85
C ASN A 57 -2.76 9.85 6.95
N THR A 58 -3.17 9.03 5.98
CA THR A 58 -4.42 9.24 5.26
C THR A 58 -5.64 9.03 6.17
N ARG A 59 -6.67 9.85 5.95
CA ARG A 59 -7.88 9.94 6.80
C ARG A 59 -8.59 8.58 7.02
N ALA A 60 -8.43 7.64 6.08
CA ALA A 60 -8.99 6.30 6.14
C ALA A 60 -8.38 5.43 7.26
N LEU A 61 -7.06 5.43 7.41
CA LEU A 61 -6.38 4.67 8.47
C LEU A 61 -6.44 5.38 9.82
N ARG A 62 -6.64 6.71 9.82
CA ARG A 62 -6.85 7.51 11.05
C ARG A 62 -8.13 7.16 11.81
N ARG A 63 -9.15 6.64 11.12
CA ARG A 63 -10.38 6.11 11.75
C ARG A 63 -10.18 4.71 12.35
N ALA A 64 -9.34 3.87 11.75
CA ALA A 64 -9.04 2.54 12.30
C ALA A 64 -8.31 2.61 13.65
N ARG A 65 -7.50 3.66 13.88
CA ARG A 65 -6.78 3.89 15.15
C ARG A 65 -7.55 4.69 16.22
N HIS A 66 -8.71 5.25 15.91
CA HIS A 66 -9.60 5.82 16.93
C HIS A 66 -10.67 4.82 17.40
N VAL A 67 -10.98 3.80 16.59
CA VAL A 67 -11.99 2.77 16.94
C VAL A 67 -11.39 1.56 17.66
N ALA A 68 -10.07 1.54 17.87
CA ALA A 68 -9.41 0.54 18.72
C ALA A 68 -8.77 1.22 19.93
N LEU A 69 -9.25 0.82 21.12
CA LEU A 69 -8.85 1.15 22.49
C LEU A 69 -9.68 2.28 23.16
N PRO A 70 -10.44 2.01 24.25
CA PRO A 70 -10.98 0.75 24.80
C PRO A 70 -12.43 0.44 24.35
#